data_AF-A0A1Q3D0Z0-F1
#
_entry.id   AF-A0A1Q3D0Z0-F1
#
_cell.length_a   1.000
_cell.length_b   1.000
_cell.length_c   1.000
_cell.angle_alpha   90.00
_cell.angle_beta   90.00
_cell.angle_gamma   90.00
#
_symmetry.space_group_name_H-M   'P 1'
#
loop_
_entity.id
_entity.type
_entity.pdbx_description
1 polymer ?
#
loop_
_entity_poly.entity_id
_entity_poly.type
_entity_poly.pdbx_seq_one_letter_code
_entity_poly.pdbx_strand_id
1 'polypeptide(L)'
;VPKKVTNRIQKILANFLWSSQGNNRIHWISWHQICHPFVEGGLGIRDMDTVMQSLQSKFAWLFLQGKSLWAQIVRSKYGTWHHILHKGIKPSSSHCWKAIAKHLPLISNNTRTIIRSGNSSFWKENWM
;
A
#
# COMPACT_ATOMS: atom_id res chain seq x y z
N VAL A 1 -1.54 -0.14 -8.71
CA VAL A 1 -2.45 -0.95 -9.55
C VAL A 1 -3.49 -0.03 -10.16
N PRO A 2 -3.84 -0.17 -11.45
CA PRO A 2 -4.88 0.66 -12.07
C PRO A 2 -6.24 0.46 -11.40
N LYS A 3 -6.98 1.55 -11.14
CA LYS A 3 -8.32 1.50 -10.53
C LYS A 3 -9.30 0.59 -11.29
N LYS A 4 -9.14 0.48 -12.61
CA LYS A 4 -9.97 -0.42 -13.44
C LYS A 4 -9.87 -1.88 -13.00
N VAL A 5 -8.69 -2.32 -12.52
CA VAL A 5 -8.46 -3.69 -12.06
C VAL A 5 -9.12 -3.91 -10.69
N THR A 6 -8.94 -2.97 -9.75
CA THR A 6 -9.58 -3.06 -8.42
C THR A 6 -11.10 -3.03 -8.56
N ASN A 7 -11.64 -2.15 -9.40
CA ASN A 7 -13.08 -2.10 -9.69
C ASN A 7 -13.60 -3.39 -10.33
N ARG A 8 -12.82 -4.03 -11.22
CA ARG A 8 -13.20 -5.32 -11.82
C ARG A 8 -13.27 -6.42 -10.76
N ILE A 9 -12.29 -6.47 -9.85
CA ILE A 9 -12.28 -7.44 -8.75
C ILE A 9 -13.45 -7.19 -7.81
N GLN A 10 -13.70 -5.94 -7.39
CA GLN A 10 -14.86 -5.58 -6.58
C GLN A 10 -16.17 -6.00 -7.25
N LYS A 11 -16.33 -5.79 -8.57
CA LYS A 11 -17.50 -6.27 -9.32
C LYS A 11 -17.64 -7.79 -9.28
N ILE A 12 -16.55 -8.54 -9.44
CA ILE A 12 -16.58 -10.01 -9.37
C ILE A 12 -17.02 -10.46 -7.96
N LEU A 13 -16.48 -9.83 -6.91
CA LEU A 13 -16.84 -10.15 -5.53
C LEU A 13 -18.29 -9.77 -5.21
N ALA A 14 -18.75 -8.61 -5.69
CA ALA A 14 -20.13 -8.16 -5.54
C ALA A 14 -21.10 -9.10 -6.28
N ASN A 15 -20.77 -9.50 -7.50
CA ASN A 15 -21.55 -10.47 -8.26
C ASN A 15 -21.55 -11.82 -7.55
N PHE A 16 -20.42 -12.29 -7.03
CA PHE A 16 -20.38 -13.54 -6.26
C PHE A 16 -21.32 -13.49 -5.06
N LEU A 17 -21.36 -12.36 -4.33
CA LEU A 17 -22.20 -12.21 -3.14
C LEU A 17 -23.70 -12.11 -3.47
N TRP A 18 -24.05 -11.41 -4.55
CA TRP A 18 -25.45 -11.09 -4.87
C TRP A 18 -26.04 -11.92 -6.01
N SER A 19 -25.23 -12.65 -6.78
CA SER A 19 -25.73 -13.53 -7.83
C SER A 19 -26.28 -14.82 -7.23
N SER A 20 -27.39 -15.28 -7.79
CA SER A 20 -27.94 -16.61 -7.51
C SER A 20 -28.39 -17.20 -8.84
N GLN A 21 -27.86 -18.38 -9.18
CA GLN A 21 -28.23 -19.14 -10.39
C GLN A 21 -28.17 -18.33 -11.69
N GLY A 22 -27.09 -17.57 -11.91
CA GLY A 22 -26.82 -16.91 -13.20
C GLY A 22 -27.60 -15.62 -13.47
N ASN A 23 -28.54 -15.22 -12.60
CA ASN A 23 -29.26 -13.95 -12.72
C ASN A 23 -28.63 -12.87 -11.83
N ASN A 24 -28.35 -11.71 -12.42
CA ASN A 24 -27.94 -10.51 -11.67
C ASN A 24 -29.11 -10.04 -10.82
N ARG A 25 -29.02 -10.20 -9.50
CA ARG A 25 -29.98 -9.63 -8.56
C ARG A 25 -29.64 -8.18 -8.22
N ILE A 26 -30.64 -7.47 -7.71
CA ILE A 26 -30.47 -6.10 -7.19
C ILE A 26 -29.47 -6.14 -6.01
N HIS A 27 -28.47 -5.26 -6.06
CA HIS A 27 -27.59 -5.01 -4.94
C HIS A 27 -28.33 -4.18 -3.89
N TRP A 28 -28.79 -4.83 -2.81
CA TRP A 28 -29.56 -4.15 -1.76
C TRP A 28 -28.72 -3.21 -0.89
N ILE A 29 -27.42 -3.45 -0.81
CA ILE A 29 -26.48 -2.69 0.02
C ILE A 29 -25.28 -2.33 -0.85
N SER A 30 -24.75 -1.12 -0.68
CA SER A 30 -23.56 -0.69 -1.42
C SER A 30 -22.35 -1.54 -1.06
N TRP A 31 -21.44 -1.75 -2.02
CA TRP A 31 -20.22 -2.52 -1.79
C TRP A 31 -19.37 -1.94 -0.64
N HIS A 32 -19.34 -0.61 -0.51
CA HIS A 32 -18.60 0.07 0.55
C HIS A 32 -19.17 -0.25 1.94
N GLN A 33 -20.50 -0.18 2.12
CA GLN A 33 -21.18 -0.53 3.37
C GLN A 33 -20.91 -1.99 3.78
N ILE A 34 -20.89 -2.91 2.82
CA ILE A 34 -20.59 -4.33 3.07
C ILE A 34 -19.16 -4.53 3.60
N CYS A 35 -18.22 -3.66 3.22
CA CYS A 35 -16.84 -3.76 3.64
C CYS A 35 -16.58 -3.32 5.08
N HIS A 36 -17.56 -2.69 5.75
CA HIS A 36 -17.43 -2.31 7.15
C HIS A 36 -17.36 -3.55 8.07
N PRO A 37 -16.77 -3.42 9.27
CA PRO A 37 -16.81 -4.46 10.29
C PRO A 37 -18.24 -4.88 10.65
N PHE A 38 -18.40 -6.11 11.16
CA PHE A 38 -19.70 -6.61 11.65
C PHE A 38 -20.33 -5.71 12.70
N VAL A 39 -19.52 -5.12 13.58
CA VAL A 39 -19.99 -4.18 14.62
C VAL A 39 -20.57 -2.88 14.05
N GLU A 40 -20.23 -2.52 12.81
CA GLU A 40 -20.73 -1.36 12.09
C GLU A 40 -21.85 -1.74 11.08
N GLY A 41 -22.35 -2.98 11.13
CA GLY A 41 -23.42 -3.47 10.25
C GLY A 41 -22.95 -3.93 8.86
N GLY A 42 -21.64 -4.07 8.64
CA GLY A 42 -21.09 -4.66 7.42
C GLY A 42 -20.85 -6.18 7.53
N LEU A 43 -20.27 -6.77 6.49
CA LEU A 43 -19.90 -8.21 6.45
C LEU A 43 -18.42 -8.45 6.78
N GLY A 44 -17.67 -7.41 7.16
CA GLY A 44 -16.23 -7.52 7.45
C GLY A 44 -15.37 -7.87 6.24
N ILE A 45 -15.89 -7.73 5.02
CA ILE A 45 -15.13 -7.97 3.79
C ILE A 45 -14.12 -6.83 3.62
N ARG A 46 -12.86 -7.15 3.31
CA ARG A 46 -11.84 -6.12 3.13
C ARG A 46 -12.06 -5.38 1.81
N ASP A 47 -12.16 -4.06 1.88
CA ASP A 47 -12.17 -3.23 0.69
C ASP A 47 -10.83 -3.34 -0.07
N MET A 48 -10.92 -3.49 -1.39
CA MET A 48 -9.76 -3.70 -2.27
C MET A 48 -8.83 -2.50 -2.32
N ASP A 49 -9.35 -1.27 -2.20
CA ASP A 49 -8.50 -0.08 -2.19
C ASP A 49 -7.71 -0.01 -0.87
N THR A 50 -8.33 -0.37 0.26
CA THR A 50 -7.65 -0.52 1.55
C THR A 50 -6.57 -1.61 1.48
N VAL A 51 -6.88 -2.77 0.90
CA VAL A 51 -5.89 -3.85 0.71
C VAL A 51 -4.71 -3.36 -0.15
N MET A 52 -4.99 -2.66 -1.25
CA MET A 52 -3.97 -2.13 -2.15
C MET A 52 -3.06 -1.12 -1.44
N GLN A 53 -3.64 -0.22 -0.65
CA GLN A 53 -2.89 0.74 0.15
C GLN A 53 -2.01 0.02 1.18
N SER A 54 -2.54 -0.96 1.91
CA SER A 54 -1.77 -1.72 2.89
C SER A 54 -0.55 -2.43 2.28
N LEU A 55 -0.70 -3.02 1.09
CA LEU A 55 0.39 -3.65 0.36
C LEU A 55 1.45 -2.63 -0.07
N GLN A 56 1.03 -1.48 -0.60
CA GLN A 56 1.94 -0.41 -0.97
C GLN A 56 2.73 0.10 0.24
N SER A 57 2.06 0.27 1.39
CA SER A 57 2.70 0.65 2.65
C SER A 57 3.70 -0.41 3.11
N LYS A 58 3.36 -1.70 3.01
CA LYS A 58 4.30 -2.80 3.32
C LYS A 58 5.54 -2.75 2.44
N PHE A 59 5.40 -2.52 1.14
CA PHE A 59 6.55 -2.38 0.24
C PHE A 59 7.38 -1.12 0.54
N ALA A 60 6.73 -0.01 0.87
CA ALA A 60 7.42 1.20 1.29
C ALA A 60 8.24 0.96 2.58
N TRP A 61 7.68 0.22 3.55
CA TRP A 61 8.41 -0.20 4.74
C TRP A 61 9.61 -1.11 4.43
N LEU A 62 9.43 -2.13 3.58
CA LEU A 62 10.53 -2.99 3.14
C LEU A 62 11.64 -2.19 2.45
N PHE A 63 11.25 -1.18 1.65
CA PHE A 63 12.19 -0.28 1.02
C PHE A 63 12.98 0.54 2.05
N LEU A 64 12.34 1.04 3.12
CA LEU A 64 13.02 1.76 4.21
C LEU A 64 13.93 0.84 5.04
N GLN A 65 13.54 -0.41 5.25
CA GLN A 65 14.35 -1.39 5.97
C GLN A 65 15.61 -1.78 5.20
N GLY A 66 15.51 -1.93 3.87
CA GLY A 66 16.67 -2.15 2.99
C GLY A 66 17.30 -3.54 3.04
N LYS A 67 16.75 -4.47 3.83
CA LYS A 67 17.34 -5.81 4.03
C LYS A 67 16.99 -6.80 2.92
N SER A 68 15.83 -6.65 2.28
CA SER A 68 15.39 -7.59 1.23
C SER A 68 16.10 -7.33 -0.10
N LEU A 69 16.29 -8.38 -0.90
CA LEU A 69 16.84 -8.27 -2.26
C LEU A 69 16.04 -7.28 -3.12
N TRP A 70 14.71 -7.33 -3.00
CA TRP A 70 13.83 -6.37 -3.65
C TRP A 70 14.17 -4.93 -3.26
N ALA A 71 14.37 -4.65 -1.97
CA ALA A 71 14.69 -3.31 -1.51
C ALA A 71 16.06 -2.83 -2.04
N GLN A 72 17.06 -3.73 -2.13
CA GLN A 72 18.38 -3.41 -2.68
C GLN A 72 18.29 -3.04 -4.17
N ILE A 73 17.56 -3.83 -4.98
CA ILE A 73 17.34 -3.56 -6.40
C ILE A 73 16.57 -2.25 -6.61
N VAL A 74 15.56 -2.00 -5.79
CA VAL A 74 14.76 -0.77 -5.88
C VAL A 74 15.59 0.45 -5.48
N ARG A 75 16.43 0.34 -4.45
CA ARG A 75 17.35 1.41 -4.03
C ARG A 75 18.44 1.68 -5.05
N SER A 76 18.97 0.67 -5.74
CA SER A 76 19.96 0.88 -6.81
C SER A 76 19.35 1.63 -7.99
N LYS A 77 18.08 1.35 -8.30
CA LYS A 77 17.36 2.01 -9.40
C LYS A 77 16.86 3.41 -9.07
N TYR A 78 16.29 3.62 -7.88
CA TYR A 78 15.57 4.84 -7.51
C TYR A 78 16.26 5.69 -6.42
N GLY A 79 17.36 5.20 -5.85
CA GLY A 79 18.07 5.84 -4.74
C GLY A 79 17.56 5.40 -3.37
N THR A 80 18.26 5.82 -2.31
CA THR A 80 17.81 5.61 -0.91
C THR A 80 16.75 6.63 -0.51
N TRP A 81 16.12 6.42 0.66
CA TRP A 81 15.14 7.36 1.21
C TRP A 81 15.63 8.81 1.24
N HIS A 82 16.86 9.04 1.65
CA HIS A 82 17.45 10.39 1.71
C HIS A 82 17.57 11.01 0.31
N HIS A 83 17.92 10.23 -0.71
CA HIS A 83 17.97 10.72 -2.08
C HIS A 83 16.58 11.16 -2.57
N ILE A 84 15.54 10.40 -2.22
CA ILE A 84 14.16 10.68 -2.62
C ILE A 84 13.64 11.92 -1.89
N LEU A 85 13.96 12.08 -0.60
CA LEU A 85 13.61 13.27 0.18
C LEU A 85 14.19 14.54 -0.44
N HIS A 86 15.47 14.51 -0.83
CA HIS A 86 16.15 15.71 -1.36
C HIS A 86 15.87 15.97 -2.83
N LYS A 87 15.83 14.94 -3.68
CA LYS A 87 15.70 15.08 -5.14
C LYS A 87 14.27 14.90 -5.66
N GLY A 88 13.34 14.45 -4.81
CA GLY A 88 11.99 14.10 -5.21
C GLY A 88 11.92 12.85 -6.09
N ILE A 89 10.68 12.44 -6.42
CA ILE A 89 10.43 11.29 -7.29
C ILE A 89 10.46 11.75 -8.76
N LYS A 90 11.35 11.16 -9.57
CA LYS A 90 11.46 11.50 -10.99
C LYS A 90 10.15 11.22 -11.76
N PRO A 91 9.71 12.11 -12.69
CA PRO A 91 8.51 11.87 -13.51
C PRO A 91 8.60 10.62 -14.39
N SER A 92 9.79 10.23 -14.84
CA SER A 92 10.03 9.02 -15.63
C SER A 92 9.99 7.72 -14.82
N SER A 93 9.79 7.79 -13.50
CA SER A 93 9.70 6.61 -12.65
C SER A 93 8.47 5.76 -12.97
N SER A 94 8.56 4.46 -12.68
CA SER A 94 7.46 3.52 -12.93
C SER A 94 6.22 3.88 -12.09
N HIS A 95 5.03 3.63 -12.65
CA HIS A 95 3.76 3.85 -11.95
C HIS A 95 3.67 3.07 -10.63
N CYS A 96 4.22 1.85 -10.61
CA CYS A 96 4.29 1.03 -9.41
C CYS A 96 5.14 1.70 -8.33
N TRP A 97 6.33 2.19 -8.69
CA TRP A 97 7.21 2.89 -7.76
C TRP A 97 6.57 4.17 -7.22
N LYS A 98 5.97 5.00 -8.07
CA LYS A 98 5.27 6.22 -7.63
C LYS A 98 4.16 5.92 -6.62
N ALA A 99 3.40 4.84 -6.82
CA ALA A 99 2.35 4.42 -5.90
C ALA A 99 2.91 4.00 -4.53
N ILE A 100 4.04 3.27 -4.50
CA ILE A 100 4.72 2.90 -3.25
C ILE A 100 5.33 4.13 -2.58
N ALA A 101 6.04 4.96 -3.35
CA ALA A 101 6.80 6.10 -2.86
C ALA A 101 5.91 7.17 -2.20
N LYS A 102 4.64 7.26 -2.61
CA LYS A 102 3.63 8.11 -1.96
C LYS A 102 3.46 7.83 -0.46
N HIS A 103 3.67 6.58 -0.03
CA HIS A 103 3.51 6.16 1.37
C HIS A 103 4.78 6.33 2.21
N LEU A 104 5.93 6.61 1.59
CA LEU A 104 7.19 6.71 2.30
C LEU A 104 7.21 7.79 3.39
N PRO A 105 6.71 9.03 3.16
CA PRO A 105 6.70 10.07 4.20
C PRO A 105 5.85 9.68 5.41
N LEU A 106 4.69 9.07 5.17
CA LEU A 106 3.80 8.62 6.24
C LEU A 106 4.48 7.56 7.10
N ILE A 107 5.15 6.60 6.48
CA ILE A 107 5.78 5.49 7.21
C ILE A 107 7.05 5.98 7.91
N SER A 108 7.88 6.80 7.27
CA SER A 108 9.09 7.33 7.91
C SER A 108 8.79 8.13 9.17
N ASN A 109 7.69 8.91 9.16
CA ASN A 109 7.30 9.72 10.31
C ASN A 109 6.74 8.87 11.45
N ASN A 110 6.16 7.70 11.15
CA ASN A 110 5.56 6.79 12.13
C ASN A 110 6.45 5.58 12.48
N THR A 111 7.71 5.59 12.04
CA THR A 111 8.64 4.49 12.31
C THR A 111 9.92 5.01 12.92
N ARG A 112 10.53 4.18 13.76
CA ARG A 112 11.79 4.49 14.46
C ARG A 112 12.85 3.50 14.04
N THR A 113 14.07 3.98 13.83
CA THR A 113 15.20 3.09 13.60
C THR A 113 15.81 2.69 14.92
N ILE A 114 15.84 1.38 15.20
CA ILE A 114 16.61 0.85 16.33
C ILE A 114 18.06 0.69 15.84
N ILE A 115 18.94 1.52 16.38
CA ILE A 115 20.39 1.50 16.11
C ILE A 115 20.97 0.21 16.71
N ARG A 116 20.98 -0.87 15.93
CA ARG A 116 21.62 -2.16 16.31
C ARG A 116 22.84 -2.50 15.46
N SER A 117 23.06 -1.82 14.34
CA SER A 117 24.24 -2.02 13.49
C SER A 117 24.91 -0.68 13.21
N GLY A 118 26.24 -0.63 13.37
CA GLY A 118 27.11 0.57 13.29
C GLY A 118 27.20 1.25 11.91
N ASN A 119 26.17 1.13 11.08
CA ASN A 119 26.06 1.72 9.75
C ASN A 119 24.87 2.71 9.65
N SER A 120 24.32 3.12 10.80
CA SER A 120 23.22 4.08 10.92
C SER A 120 23.76 5.43 11.39
N SER A 121 23.31 6.51 10.77
CA SER A 121 23.76 7.87 11.11
C SER A 121 22.84 8.45 12.18
N PHE A 122 23.32 8.54 13.42
CA PHE A 122 22.57 9.08 14.57
C PHE A 122 21.85 10.40 14.26
N TRP A 123 22.52 11.32 13.56
CA TRP A 123 22.00 12.65 13.24
C TRP A 123 20.94 12.70 12.14
N LYS A 124 20.80 11.64 11.34
CA LYS A 124 19.93 11.65 10.15
C LYS A 124 18.72 10.73 10.27
N GLU A 125 18.63 9.97 11.36
CA GLU A 125 17.60 8.96 11.56
C GLU A 125 16.64 9.38 12.66
N ASN A 126 15.38 8.97 12.52
CA ASN A 126 14.37 9.21 13.55
C ASN A 126 14.53 8.15 14.66
N TRP A 127 15.27 8.52 15.70
CA TRP A 127 15.54 7.67 16.87
C TRP A 127 14.67 8.01 18.10
N MET A 128 13.91 9.12 18.08
CA MET A 128 13.05 9.58 19.19
C MET A 128 11.56 9.23 19.05
#